data_AF-F8KQD9-F1
#
_entry.id   AF-F8KQD9-F1
#
_cell.length_a   1.000
_cell.length_b   1.000
_cell.length_c   1.000
_cell.angle_alpha   90.00
_cell.angle_beta   90.00
_cell.angle_gamma   90.00
#
_symmetry.space_group_name_H-M   'P 1'
#
loop_
_entity.id
_entity.type
_entity.pdbx_description
1 polymer ?
#
loop_
_entity_poly.entity_id
_entity_poly.type
_entity_poly.pdbx_seq_one_letter_code
_entity_poly.pdbx_strand_id
1 'polypeptide(L)'
;MEAPKHPPAMHALLNAPCFVGYDRAILKALANALLEECRLNPCGYENLAQWCNALQARYTALLVPPFKKVYNATGVLLSTNLGRAPLDRQALRELEILSGYVDLEVDLERAMRFERAFQAQNLLRALFNAPDALILNNNASALVLVASAFAPKSKRKQTLLSYGQLVEIGGGFRAHELLESVTHLKLVGSTNKTYLARL
;
A
#
# COMPACT_ATOMS: atom_id res chain seq x y z
N MET A 1 -43.30 -9.52 28.26
CA MET A 1 -43.29 -9.65 26.79
C MET A 1 -41.92 -10.16 26.43
N GLU A 2 -41.80 -11.45 26.10
CA GLU A 2 -40.50 -12.10 25.86
C GLU A 2 -39.86 -11.58 24.58
N ALA A 3 -38.57 -11.23 24.66
CA ALA A 3 -37.76 -10.90 23.49
C ALA A 3 -37.69 -12.12 22.53
N PRO A 4 -37.70 -11.94 21.21
CA PRO A 4 -37.54 -13.05 20.29
C PRO A 4 -36.14 -13.65 20.44
N LYS A 5 -36.09 -14.91 20.91
CA LYS A 5 -34.87 -15.69 21.17
C LYS A 5 -34.05 -16.06 19.91
N HIS A 6 -34.53 -15.73 18.72
CA HIS A 6 -33.93 -16.21 17.48
C HIS A 6 -33.70 -15.08 16.46
N PRO A 7 -32.55 -15.07 15.78
CA PRO A 7 -32.29 -14.12 14.71
C PRO A 7 -33.36 -14.24 13.61
N PRO A 8 -33.71 -13.13 12.92
CA PRO A 8 -34.65 -13.18 11.82
C PRO A 8 -34.12 -14.08 10.71
N ALA A 9 -35.04 -14.75 9.99
CA ALA A 9 -34.68 -15.54 8.82
C ALA A 9 -33.90 -14.67 7.83
N MET A 10 -32.80 -15.20 7.27
CA MET A 10 -31.92 -14.46 6.34
C MET A 10 -32.70 -13.81 5.20
N HIS A 11 -33.69 -14.51 4.63
CA HIS A 11 -34.56 -13.97 3.59
C HIS A 11 -35.39 -12.76 4.08
N ALA A 12 -35.93 -12.81 5.29
CA ALA A 12 -36.70 -11.69 5.85
C ALA A 12 -35.80 -10.48 6.16
N LEU A 13 -34.59 -10.75 6.65
CA LEU A 13 -33.61 -9.71 6.94
C LEU A 13 -33.13 -8.99 5.68
N LEU A 14 -32.71 -9.73 4.65
CA LEU A 14 -32.18 -9.15 3.40
C LEU A 14 -33.23 -8.45 2.54
N ASN A 15 -34.52 -8.75 2.73
CA ASN A 15 -35.63 -8.09 2.04
C ASN A 15 -36.31 -7.00 2.89
N ALA A 16 -35.75 -6.66 4.05
CA ALA A 16 -36.32 -5.61 4.89
C ALA A 16 -36.28 -4.24 4.17
N PRO A 17 -37.31 -3.38 4.34
CA PRO A 17 -37.37 -2.06 3.70
C PRO A 17 -36.15 -1.15 4.01
N CYS A 18 -35.47 -1.40 5.14
CA CYS A 18 -34.27 -0.68 5.56
C CYS A 18 -33.05 -0.90 4.64
N PHE A 19 -33.11 -1.87 3.72
CA PHE A 19 -32.01 -2.25 2.82
C PHE A 19 -32.26 -1.94 1.34
N VAL A 20 -33.26 -1.11 1.03
CA VAL A 20 -33.46 -0.63 -0.35
C VAL A 20 -32.22 0.14 -0.82
N GLY A 21 -31.65 -0.24 -1.97
CA GLY A 21 -30.45 0.37 -2.54
C GLY A 21 -29.11 -0.19 -2.03
N TYR A 22 -29.13 -1.16 -1.12
CA TYR A 22 -27.92 -1.84 -0.65
C TYR A 22 -27.56 -3.03 -1.54
N ASP A 23 -26.28 -3.33 -1.67
CA ASP A 23 -25.82 -4.53 -2.36
C ASP A 23 -26.15 -5.78 -1.53
N ARG A 24 -26.92 -6.69 -2.14
CA ARG A 24 -27.40 -7.91 -1.47
C ARG A 24 -26.28 -8.89 -1.11
N ALA A 25 -25.21 -8.97 -1.91
CA ALA A 25 -24.10 -9.87 -1.64
C ALA A 25 -23.30 -9.39 -0.42
N ILE A 26 -23.04 -8.09 -0.33
CA ILE A 26 -22.38 -7.47 0.82
C ILE A 26 -23.24 -7.63 2.08
N LEU A 27 -24.54 -7.34 2.01
CA LEU A 27 -25.44 -7.52 3.15
C LEU A 27 -25.51 -8.97 3.63
N LYS A 28 -25.56 -9.95 2.71
CA LYS A 28 -25.56 -11.36 3.07
C LYS A 28 -24.26 -11.76 3.78
N ALA A 29 -23.11 -11.28 3.31
CA ALA A 29 -21.83 -11.54 3.96
C ALA A 29 -21.79 -10.94 5.37
N LEU A 30 -22.23 -9.69 5.53
CA LEU A 30 -22.30 -9.00 6.83
C LEU A 30 -23.30 -9.67 7.78
N ALA A 31 -24.45 -10.11 7.28
CA ALA A 31 -25.45 -10.82 8.06
C ALA A 31 -24.91 -12.16 8.56
N ASN A 32 -24.23 -12.94 7.72
CA ASN A 32 -23.58 -14.18 8.14
C ASN A 32 -22.52 -13.93 9.22
N ALA A 33 -21.66 -12.93 9.03
CA ALA A 33 -20.65 -12.57 10.01
C ALA A 33 -21.27 -12.15 11.36
N LEU A 34 -22.32 -11.32 11.32
CA LEU A 34 -23.03 -10.89 12.52
C LEU A 34 -23.74 -12.06 13.22
N LEU A 35 -24.34 -12.99 12.48
CA LEU A 35 -24.95 -14.18 13.05
C LEU A 35 -23.92 -15.09 13.74
N GLU A 36 -22.73 -15.23 13.15
CA GLU A 36 -21.64 -16.00 13.76
C GLU A 36 -21.08 -15.31 15.02
N GLU A 37 -20.93 -13.98 15.00
CA GLU A 37 -20.62 -13.18 16.19
C GLU A 37 -21.65 -13.41 17.30
N CYS A 38 -22.95 -13.37 16.96
CA CYS A 38 -24.05 -13.59 17.90
C CYS A 38 -24.12 -15.03 18.42
N ARG A 39 -23.59 -16.00 17.67
CA ARG A 39 -23.49 -17.41 18.08
C ARG A 39 -22.41 -17.60 19.14
N LEU A 40 -21.29 -16.88 19.01
CA LEU A 40 -20.17 -16.93 19.95
C LEU A 40 -20.41 -16.08 21.20
N ASN A 41 -21.02 -14.91 21.04
CA ASN A 41 -21.40 -13.98 22.10
C ASN A 41 -22.84 -13.51 21.88
N PRO A 42 -23.82 -13.92 22.72
CA PRO A 42 -25.23 -13.60 22.52
C PRO A 42 -25.47 -12.10 22.29
N CYS A 43 -26.01 -11.76 21.11
CA CYS A 43 -26.39 -10.39 20.78
C CYS A 43 -27.73 -10.03 21.40
N GLY A 44 -27.84 -8.82 21.97
CA GLY A 44 -29.09 -8.26 22.51
C GLY A 44 -30.04 -7.67 21.47
N TYR A 45 -30.13 -8.24 20.27
CA TYR A 45 -31.02 -7.76 19.21
C TYR A 45 -32.39 -8.44 19.29
N GLU A 46 -33.38 -7.70 19.76
CA GLU A 46 -34.75 -8.13 20.04
C GLU A 46 -35.73 -7.82 18.89
N ASN A 47 -35.35 -7.05 17.88
CA ASN A 47 -36.26 -6.73 16.77
C ASN A 47 -35.53 -6.45 15.45
N LEU A 48 -36.30 -6.48 14.35
CA LEU A 48 -35.77 -6.26 13.00
C LEU A 48 -35.08 -4.90 12.86
N ALA A 49 -35.53 -3.86 13.55
CA ALA A 49 -34.91 -2.53 13.48
C ALA A 49 -33.50 -2.53 14.08
N GLN A 50 -33.26 -3.25 15.18
CA GLN A 50 -31.92 -3.40 15.75
C GLN A 50 -30.98 -4.18 14.84
N TRP A 51 -31.47 -5.25 14.18
CA TRP A 51 -30.72 -5.97 13.15
C TRP A 51 -30.41 -5.09 11.94
N CYS A 52 -31.39 -4.31 11.45
CA CYS A 52 -31.19 -3.32 10.40
C CYS A 52 -30.09 -2.33 10.78
N ASN A 53 -30.17 -1.70 11.95
CA ASN A 53 -29.20 -0.70 12.40
C ASN A 53 -27.78 -1.29 12.51
N ALA A 54 -27.65 -2.49 13.07
CA ALA A 54 -26.36 -3.16 13.23
C ALA A 54 -25.70 -3.51 11.89
N LEU A 55 -26.49 -3.92 10.89
CA LEU A 55 -26.01 -4.23 9.55
C LEU A 55 -25.76 -2.99 8.70
N GLN A 56 -26.62 -1.98 8.79
CA GLN A 56 -26.41 -0.69 8.14
C GLN A 56 -25.12 -0.04 8.64
N ALA A 57 -24.87 -0.04 9.95
CA ALA A 57 -23.64 0.49 10.53
C ALA A 57 -22.39 -0.24 9.99
N ARG A 58 -22.42 -1.58 9.91
CA ARG A 58 -21.33 -2.39 9.34
C ARG A 58 -21.16 -2.13 7.83
N TYR A 59 -22.26 -2.02 7.09
CA TYR A 59 -22.24 -1.72 5.66
C TYR A 59 -21.65 -0.34 5.40
N THR A 60 -22.09 0.68 6.13
CA THR A 60 -21.51 2.02 6.05
C THR A 60 -20.02 2.00 6.42
N ALA A 61 -19.64 1.26 7.46
CA ALA A 61 -18.23 1.14 7.85
C ALA A 61 -17.34 0.51 6.75
N LEU A 62 -17.87 -0.42 5.94
CA LEU A 62 -17.16 -0.97 4.77
C LEU A 62 -16.97 0.06 3.65
N LEU A 63 -17.90 1.01 3.52
CA LEU A 63 -17.85 2.04 2.47
C LEU A 63 -17.10 3.30 2.89
N VAL A 64 -16.81 3.47 4.19
CA VAL A 64 -15.98 4.58 4.66
C VAL A 64 -14.56 4.39 4.11
N PRO A 65 -13.96 5.42 3.48
CA PRO A 65 -12.59 5.34 3.00
C PRO A 65 -11.64 4.88 4.12
N PRO A 66 -10.70 3.97 3.83
CA PRO A 66 -9.88 3.32 4.87
C PRO A 66 -8.96 4.30 5.59
N PHE A 67 -8.72 5.48 5.03
CA PHE A 67 -7.85 6.49 5.59
C PHE A 67 -8.62 7.75 5.98
N LYS A 68 -8.28 8.27 7.16
CA LYS A 68 -8.77 9.55 7.65
C LYS A 68 -7.62 10.55 7.65
N LYS A 69 -7.94 11.83 7.41
CA LYS A 69 -6.99 12.92 7.61
C LYS A 69 -6.61 12.98 9.10
N VAL A 70 -5.32 13.16 9.37
CA VAL A 70 -4.76 13.27 10.71
C VAL A 70 -3.92 14.55 10.83
N TYR A 71 -3.79 15.08 12.05
CA TYR A 71 -2.90 16.18 12.37
C TYR A 71 -1.65 15.63 13.04
N ASN A 72 -0.47 15.89 12.47
CA ASN A 72 0.79 15.41 13.02
C ASN A 72 1.29 16.35 14.14
N ALA A 73 1.13 15.92 15.39
CA ALA A 73 1.64 16.61 16.58
C ALA A 73 2.92 15.96 17.16
N THR A 74 3.53 15.01 16.45
CA THR A 74 4.69 14.25 16.95
C THR A 74 6.03 14.99 16.81
N GLY A 75 6.08 16.06 15.99
CA GLY A 75 7.32 16.71 15.59
C GLY A 75 8.16 15.92 14.57
N VAL A 76 7.74 14.70 14.18
CA VAL A 76 8.43 13.87 13.19
C VAL A 76 7.96 14.23 11.78
N LEU A 77 8.84 14.86 10.98
CA LEU A 77 8.51 15.29 9.61
C LEU A 77 8.24 14.12 8.67
N LEU A 78 9.15 13.14 8.61
CA LEU A 78 9.02 11.95 7.75
C LEU A 78 8.52 10.75 8.55
N SER A 79 7.29 10.84 9.04
CA SER A 79 6.68 9.74 9.79
C SER A 79 6.26 8.61 8.86
N THR A 80 6.90 7.43 9.00
CA THR A 80 6.55 6.23 8.22
C THR A 80 5.12 5.77 8.49
N ASN A 81 4.60 6.01 9.69
CA ASN A 81 3.27 5.60 10.11
C ASN A 81 2.18 6.55 9.59
N LEU A 82 2.53 7.80 9.25
CA LEU A 82 1.60 8.82 8.75
C LEU A 82 1.74 9.07 7.24
N GLY A 83 2.43 8.18 6.50
CA GLY A 83 2.52 8.28 5.05
C GLY A 83 3.70 9.10 4.51
N ARG A 84 4.74 9.33 5.31
CA ARG A 84 5.98 10.05 4.94
C ARG A 84 5.69 11.51 4.56
N ALA A 85 6.25 11.99 3.44
CA ALA A 85 6.16 13.37 3.02
C ALA A 85 4.75 13.67 2.47
N PRO A 86 4.02 14.66 3.04
CA PRO A 86 2.79 15.14 2.43
C PRO A 86 3.11 15.85 1.11
N LEU A 87 2.19 15.75 0.14
CA LEU A 87 2.25 16.53 -1.09
C LEU A 87 1.79 17.97 -0.83
N ASP A 88 2.39 18.93 -1.53
CA ASP A 88 1.92 20.31 -1.49
C ASP A 88 0.58 20.46 -2.21
N ARG A 89 -0.15 21.54 -1.91
CA ARG A 89 -1.50 21.76 -2.46
C ARG A 89 -1.50 21.98 -3.96
N GLN A 90 -0.42 22.49 -4.54
CA GLN A 90 -0.34 22.71 -5.98
C GLN A 90 -0.14 21.38 -6.71
N ALA A 91 0.80 20.54 -6.26
CA ALA A 91 0.98 19.20 -6.80
C ALA A 91 -0.31 18.35 -6.71
N LEU A 92 -1.06 18.47 -5.61
CA LEU A 92 -2.35 17.78 -5.48
C LEU A 92 -3.40 18.25 -6.50
N ARG A 93 -3.43 19.54 -6.84
CA ARG A 93 -4.34 20.07 -7.87
C ARG A 93 -3.98 19.55 -9.25
N GLU A 94 -2.69 19.42 -9.55
CA GLU A 94 -2.25 18.87 -10.84
C GLU A 94 -2.71 17.42 -11.05
N LEU A 95 -2.93 16.65 -9.98
CA LEU A 95 -3.47 15.29 -10.06
C LEU A 95 -4.96 15.23 -10.47
N GLU A 96 -5.69 16.35 -10.48
CA GLU A 96 -7.09 16.38 -10.95
C GLU A 96 -7.20 15.95 -12.43
N ILE A 97 -6.15 16.12 -13.22
CA ILE A 97 -6.09 15.66 -14.62
C ILE A 97 -6.36 14.15 -14.77
N LEU A 98 -6.10 13.37 -13.72
CA LEU A 98 -6.30 11.91 -13.69
C LEU A 98 -7.78 11.50 -13.61
N SER A 99 -8.72 12.45 -13.53
CA SER A 99 -10.15 12.15 -13.70
C SER A 99 -10.52 11.81 -15.15
N GLY A 100 -9.59 11.96 -16.10
CA GLY A 100 -9.76 11.61 -17.51
C GLY A 100 -8.58 10.84 -18.08
N TYR A 101 -8.63 10.60 -19.39
CA TYR A 101 -7.47 10.06 -20.12
C TYR A 101 -6.37 11.12 -20.21
N VAL A 102 -5.12 10.67 -20.05
CA VAL A 102 -3.93 11.50 -20.22
C VAL A 102 -3.00 10.85 -21.24
N ASP A 103 -2.08 11.63 -21.78
CA ASP A 103 -1.03 11.24 -22.74
C ASP A 103 0.10 10.41 -22.09
N LEU A 104 -0.26 9.48 -21.19
CA LEU A 104 0.67 8.72 -20.36
C LEU A 104 1.73 7.96 -21.17
N GLU A 105 1.37 7.39 -22.32
CA GLU A 105 2.30 6.67 -23.21
C GLU A 105 2.07 7.07 -24.66
N VAL A 106 1.71 8.34 -24.92
CA VAL A 106 1.40 8.82 -26.27
C VAL A 106 2.14 10.12 -26.54
N ASP A 107 2.86 10.16 -27.65
CA ASP A 107 3.37 11.41 -28.23
C ASP A 107 2.26 12.01 -29.10
N LEU A 108 1.70 13.13 -28.65
CA LEU A 108 0.58 13.81 -29.33
C LEU A 108 0.99 14.46 -30.66
N GLU A 109 2.27 14.84 -30.82
CA GLU A 109 2.75 15.45 -32.06
C GLU A 109 2.95 14.39 -33.15
N ARG A 110 3.47 13.22 -32.76
CA ARG A 110 3.78 12.11 -33.68
C ARG A 110 2.68 11.06 -33.78
N ALA A 111 1.65 11.15 -32.93
CA ALA A 111 0.54 10.19 -32.84
C ALA A 111 1.01 8.74 -32.68
N MET A 112 2.01 8.51 -31.82
CA MET A 112 2.59 7.18 -31.60
C MET A 112 2.82 6.87 -30.13
N ARG A 113 3.09 5.61 -29.81
CA ARG A 113 3.43 5.19 -28.44
C ARG A 113 4.74 5.85 -27.99
N PHE A 114 4.76 6.30 -26.74
CA PHE A 114 5.89 7.01 -26.14
C PHE A 114 6.20 6.52 -24.71
N GLU A 115 7.38 6.88 -24.20
CA GLU A 115 7.82 6.46 -22.87
C GLU A 115 7.19 7.31 -21.76
N ARG A 116 6.44 6.66 -20.86
CA ARG A 116 5.72 7.34 -19.76
C ARG A 116 6.58 8.17 -18.82
N ALA A 117 7.84 7.78 -18.65
CA ALA A 117 8.74 8.39 -17.67
C ALA A 117 9.62 9.47 -18.30
N PHE A 118 9.52 9.73 -19.61
CA PHE A 118 10.46 10.55 -20.36
C PHE A 118 10.73 11.91 -19.71
N GLN A 119 9.69 12.66 -19.34
CA GLN A 119 9.84 13.98 -18.72
C GLN A 119 10.51 13.88 -17.34
N ALA A 120 10.09 12.92 -16.51
CA ALA A 120 10.65 12.73 -15.18
C ALA A 120 12.11 12.23 -15.24
N GLN A 121 12.45 11.37 -16.20
CA GLN A 121 13.83 10.93 -16.45
C GLN A 121 14.71 12.11 -16.89
N ASN A 122 14.24 12.95 -17.82
CA ASN A 122 14.97 14.13 -18.26
C ASN A 122 15.28 15.07 -17.09
N LEU A 123 14.29 15.30 -16.22
CA LEU A 123 14.46 16.09 -15.00
C LEU A 123 15.50 15.46 -14.06
N LEU A 124 15.43 14.14 -13.82
CA LEU A 124 16.39 13.45 -12.96
C LEU A 124 17.82 13.48 -13.52
N ARG A 125 18.00 13.29 -14.84
CA ARG A 125 19.31 13.41 -15.50
C ARG A 125 19.90 14.80 -15.29
N ALA A 126 19.09 15.85 -15.46
CA ALA A 126 19.51 17.23 -15.24
C ALA A 126 19.85 17.51 -13.75
N LEU A 127 18.99 17.07 -12.83
CA LEU A 127 19.17 17.30 -11.38
C LEU A 127 20.41 16.61 -10.82
N PHE A 128 20.69 15.38 -11.25
CA PHE A 128 21.79 14.58 -10.73
C PHE A 128 23.04 14.61 -11.61
N ASN A 129 23.02 15.36 -12.73
CA ASN A 129 24.07 15.34 -13.75
C ASN A 129 24.44 13.89 -14.16
N ALA A 130 23.42 13.07 -14.39
CA ALA A 130 23.56 11.65 -14.68
C ALA A 130 23.34 11.38 -16.18
N PRO A 131 24.06 10.42 -16.79
CA PRO A 131 23.89 10.09 -18.21
C PRO A 131 22.50 9.52 -18.51
N ASP A 132 21.88 8.85 -17.53
CA ASP A 132 20.54 8.30 -17.65
C ASP A 132 19.84 8.19 -16.28
N ALA A 133 18.53 7.96 -16.28
CA ALA A 133 17.72 7.80 -15.09
C ALA A 133 16.62 6.74 -15.28
N LEU A 134 16.35 5.96 -14.24
CA LEU A 134 15.24 5.02 -14.20
C LEU A 134 14.41 5.24 -12.93
N ILE A 135 13.09 5.28 -13.10
CA ILE A 135 12.13 5.45 -12.02
C ILE A 135 11.41 4.13 -11.82
N LEU A 136 11.40 3.64 -10.59
CA LEU A 136 10.74 2.40 -10.20
C LEU A 136 9.75 2.69 -9.08
N ASN A 137 8.92 1.69 -8.78
CA ASN A 137 7.87 1.80 -7.76
C ASN A 137 8.40 2.35 -6.42
N ASN A 138 9.54 1.84 -5.94
CA ASN A 138 10.22 2.34 -4.75
C ASN A 138 11.70 1.95 -4.75
N ASN A 139 12.43 2.38 -3.70
CA ASN A 139 13.85 2.08 -3.56
C ASN A 139 14.16 0.58 -3.36
N ALA A 140 13.24 -0.20 -2.78
CA ALA A 140 13.43 -1.64 -2.64
C ALA A 140 13.44 -2.33 -4.01
N SER A 141 12.53 -1.95 -4.91
CA SER A 141 12.55 -2.39 -6.31
C SER A 141 13.83 -1.98 -7.03
N ALA A 142 14.36 -0.79 -6.75
CA ALA A 142 15.63 -0.34 -7.32
C ALA A 142 16.81 -1.21 -6.87
N LEU A 143 16.91 -1.52 -5.57
CA LEU A 143 17.93 -2.42 -5.05
C LEU A 143 17.89 -3.80 -5.74
N VAL A 144 16.69 -4.37 -5.87
CA VAL A 144 16.50 -5.66 -6.55
C VAL A 144 16.92 -5.61 -8.00
N LEU A 145 16.47 -4.58 -8.75
CA LEU A 145 16.80 -4.45 -10.16
C LEU A 145 18.31 -4.32 -10.37
N VAL A 146 18.97 -3.42 -9.61
CA VAL A 146 20.41 -3.20 -9.71
C VAL A 146 21.17 -4.50 -9.40
N ALA A 147 20.86 -5.16 -8.29
CA ALA A 147 21.52 -6.42 -7.93
C ALA A 147 21.31 -7.51 -9.00
N SER A 148 20.10 -7.64 -9.52
CA SER A 148 19.74 -8.63 -10.54
C SER A 148 20.41 -8.36 -11.90
N ALA A 149 20.64 -7.10 -12.25
CA ALA A 149 21.31 -6.73 -13.49
C ALA A 149 22.83 -6.99 -13.41
N PHE A 150 23.47 -6.56 -12.33
CA PHE A 150 24.94 -6.53 -12.24
C PHE A 150 25.57 -7.78 -11.64
N ALA A 151 24.94 -8.38 -10.63
CA ALA A 151 25.46 -9.55 -9.91
C ALA A 151 24.34 -10.58 -9.60
N PRO A 152 23.56 -11.02 -10.60
CA PRO A 152 22.53 -12.04 -10.36
C PRO A 152 23.15 -13.35 -9.88
N LYS A 153 22.39 -14.12 -9.09
CA LYS A 153 22.81 -15.44 -8.56
C LYS A 153 23.28 -16.44 -9.62
N SER A 154 22.80 -16.31 -10.86
CA SER A 154 23.20 -17.15 -12.00
C SER A 154 24.65 -16.93 -12.46
N LYS A 155 25.27 -15.82 -12.04
CA LYS A 155 26.66 -15.49 -12.33
C LYS A 155 27.53 -15.71 -11.09
N ARG A 156 28.81 -16.02 -11.28
CA ARG A 156 29.81 -16.11 -10.19
C ARG A 156 30.27 -14.73 -9.68
N LYS A 157 29.37 -13.76 -9.61
CA LYS A 157 29.62 -12.43 -9.05
C LYS A 157 28.99 -12.32 -7.66
N GLN A 158 29.60 -11.53 -6.80
CA GLN A 158 29.11 -11.27 -5.44
C GLN A 158 28.89 -9.77 -5.26
N THR A 159 27.86 -9.41 -4.51
CA THR A 159 27.62 -8.05 -4.05
C THR A 159 28.27 -7.87 -2.68
N LEU A 160 29.24 -6.96 -2.60
CA LEU A 160 29.89 -6.64 -1.33
C LEU A 160 28.98 -5.74 -0.50
N LEU A 161 28.80 -6.08 0.78
CA LEU A 161 28.04 -5.27 1.71
C LEU A 161 28.81 -5.15 3.03
N SER A 162 28.97 -3.93 3.54
CA SER A 162 29.59 -3.76 4.87
C SER A 162 28.65 -4.28 5.96
N TYR A 163 29.20 -4.89 7.01
CA TYR A 163 28.42 -5.22 8.21
C TYR A 163 27.71 -3.99 8.81
N GLY A 164 28.28 -2.79 8.66
CA GLY A 164 27.65 -1.54 9.09
C GLY A 164 26.46 -1.07 8.25
N GLN A 165 26.19 -1.75 7.12
CA GLN A 165 25.07 -1.45 6.22
C GLN A 165 23.91 -2.45 6.36
N LEU A 166 24.00 -3.39 7.30
CA LEU A 166 22.89 -4.28 7.66
C LEU A 166 21.84 -3.50 8.45
N VAL A 167 21.01 -2.75 7.72
CA VAL A 167 19.96 -1.90 8.28
C VAL A 167 18.60 -2.58 8.22
N GLU A 168 17.81 -2.31 9.25
CA GLU A 168 16.37 -2.56 9.29
C GLU A 168 15.64 -1.22 9.29
N ILE A 169 14.63 -1.07 8.44
CA ILE A 169 13.88 0.17 8.24
C ILE A 169 12.41 -0.06 8.58
N GLY A 170 11.84 0.81 9.42
CA GLY A 170 10.42 0.74 9.78
C GLY A 170 10.07 -0.53 10.56
N GLY A 171 8.95 -1.17 10.21
CA GLY A 171 8.41 -2.35 10.92
C GLY A 171 9.01 -3.69 10.48
N GLY A 172 10.33 -3.76 10.23
CA GLY A 172 11.00 -5.03 9.93
C GLY A 172 11.57 -5.19 8.52
N PHE A 173 11.60 -4.14 7.69
CA PHE A 173 12.18 -4.26 6.35
C PHE A 173 13.70 -4.33 6.41
N ARG A 174 14.28 -5.45 5.97
CA ARG A 174 15.73 -5.69 5.95
C ARG A 174 16.26 -5.69 4.52
N ALA A 175 16.98 -4.62 4.16
CA ALA A 175 17.48 -4.44 2.80
C ALA A 175 18.44 -5.55 2.34
N HIS A 176 19.21 -6.12 3.27
CA HIS A 176 20.15 -7.20 2.97
C HIS A 176 19.45 -8.51 2.63
N GLU A 177 18.37 -8.89 3.33
CA GLU A 177 17.58 -10.10 3.01
C GLU A 177 16.97 -9.99 1.60
N LEU A 178 16.51 -8.79 1.22
CA LEU A 178 16.02 -8.54 -0.13
C LEU A 178 17.12 -8.71 -1.19
N LEU A 179 18.32 -8.19 -0.94
CA LEU A 179 19.46 -8.37 -1.84
C LEU A 179 19.87 -9.85 -1.93
N GLU A 180 19.94 -10.57 -0.81
CA GLU A 180 20.24 -12.01 -0.76
C GLU A 180 19.25 -12.84 -1.56
N SER A 181 18.03 -12.36 -1.80
CA SER A 181 17.07 -13.07 -2.65
C SER A 181 17.53 -13.14 -4.12
N VAL A 182 18.25 -12.13 -4.62
CA VAL A 182 18.60 -11.97 -6.04
C VAL A 182 20.10 -11.97 -6.37
N THR A 183 20.96 -11.77 -5.38
CA THR A 183 22.43 -11.81 -5.53
C THR A 183 23.08 -12.61 -4.40
N HIS A 184 24.32 -13.04 -4.62
CA HIS A 184 25.15 -13.61 -3.55
C HIS A 184 25.81 -12.47 -2.77
N LEU A 185 25.47 -12.30 -1.50
CA LEU A 185 26.11 -11.30 -0.65
C LEU A 185 27.45 -11.81 -0.11
N LYS A 186 28.43 -10.91 -0.05
CA LYS A 186 29.68 -11.11 0.68
C LYS A 186 29.85 -9.96 1.66
N LEU A 187 29.75 -10.28 2.95
CA LEU A 187 29.90 -9.31 4.02
C LEU A 187 31.37 -8.96 4.23
N VAL A 188 31.65 -7.67 4.44
CA VAL A 188 33.01 -7.15 4.62
C VAL A 188 33.09 -6.17 5.81
N GLY A 189 34.29 -6.04 6.39
CA GLY A 189 34.54 -5.15 7.52
C GLY A 189 33.90 -5.62 8.83
N SER A 190 33.54 -4.67 9.69
CA SER A 190 32.78 -4.85 10.93
C SER A 190 31.62 -3.86 10.97
N THR A 191 30.78 -3.94 12.00
CA THR A 191 29.62 -3.05 12.19
C THR A 191 29.98 -1.57 12.17
N ASN A 192 31.15 -1.20 12.71
CA ASN A 192 31.56 0.19 12.88
C ASN A 192 32.75 0.61 12.00
N LYS A 193 33.42 -0.32 11.32
CA LYS A 193 34.64 -0.02 10.54
C LYS A 193 34.68 -0.84 9.25
N THR A 194 34.91 -0.18 8.13
CA THR A 194 35.23 -0.82 6.85
C THR A 194 36.31 0.01 6.18
N TYR A 195 37.37 -0.64 5.73
CA TYR A 195 38.50 0.01 5.08
C TYR A 195 38.61 -0.49 3.65
N LEU A 196 38.97 0.41 2.73
CA LEU A 196 39.53 -0.01 1.46
C LEU A 196 40.83 -0.77 1.76
N ALA A 197 41.06 -1.89 1.07
CA ALA A 197 42.33 -2.58 1.16
C ALA A 197 43.43 -1.57 0.79
N ARG A 198 44.38 -1.35 1.70
CA ARG A 198 45.61 -0.66 1.33
C ARG A 198 46.39 -1.62 0.45
N LEU A 199 46.51 -1.27 -0.83
CA LEU A 199 47.47 -1.87 -1.76
C LEU A 199 48.88 -1.47 -1.33
#